data_AF-A0A7S3E4N8-F1
#
_entry.id   AF-A0A7S3E4N8-F1
#
_cell.length_a   1.000
_cell.length_b   1.000
_cell.length_c   1.000
_cell.angle_alpha   90.00
_cell.angle_beta   90.00
_cell.angle_gamma   90.00
#
_symmetry.space_group_name_H-M   'P 1'
#
loop_
_entity.id
_entity.type
_entity.pdbx_description
1 polymer ?
#
loop_
_entity_poly.entity_id
_entity_poly.type
_entity_poly.pdbx_seq_one_letter_code
_entity_poly.pdbx_strand_id
1 'polypeptide(L)'
;MLQGSLFKYGSRSANVAFKYGNHKTHAIMIGGLTDGFFACGYVEPLSRALDAHGISLVQTLLSSSYLGYGTVTLDQDAAELRDLVTFLREDEAMGGEGYALIGHSTGTQDCVRFVRNAVRGDFDGDSGGAMALPFAVVLQAPVS
;
A
#
# COMPACT_ATOMS: atom_id res chain seq x y z
N MET A 1 0.48 -11.38 19.80
CA MET A 1 -0.47 -10.27 19.62
C MET A 1 0.21 -9.28 18.69
N LEU A 2 -0.38 -9.02 17.53
CA LEU A 2 0.14 -8.03 16.60
C LEU A 2 -0.28 -6.64 17.07
N GLN A 3 0.66 -5.71 17.18
CA GLN A 3 0.41 -4.33 17.61
C GLN A 3 0.93 -3.37 16.55
N GLY A 4 0.29 -2.22 16.45
CA GLY A 4 0.64 -1.21 15.45
C GLY A 4 -0.25 0.02 15.56
N SER A 5 -0.11 0.90 14.58
CA SER A 5 -0.78 2.20 14.54
C SER A 5 -1.73 2.28 13.36
N LEU A 6 -2.99 2.64 13.63
CA LEU A 6 -3.98 3.00 12.62
C LEU A 6 -3.93 4.50 12.36
N PHE A 7 -3.86 4.91 11.10
CA PHE A 7 -3.83 6.30 10.70
C PHE A 7 -4.60 6.53 9.40
N LYS A 8 -4.95 7.79 9.14
CA LYS A 8 -5.64 8.23 7.92
C LYS A 8 -4.64 9.02 7.06
N TYR A 9 -4.57 8.71 5.77
CA TYR A 9 -3.59 9.31 4.86
C TYR A 9 -4.23 10.13 3.72
N GLY A 10 -5.56 10.07 3.57
CA GLY A 10 -6.28 10.79 2.52
C GLY A 10 -7.68 11.20 2.98
N SER A 11 -8.43 11.93 2.16
CA SER A 11 -9.71 12.54 2.57
C SER A 11 -10.86 11.52 2.68
N ARG A 12 -10.88 10.48 1.86
CA ARG A 12 -11.98 9.50 1.81
C ARG A 12 -11.97 8.60 3.04
N SER A 13 -13.12 7.99 3.32
CA SER A 13 -13.29 7.10 4.48
C SER A 13 -12.40 5.85 4.39
N ALA A 14 -12.13 5.37 3.18
CA ALA A 14 -11.29 4.20 2.94
C ALA A 14 -9.79 4.48 3.02
N ASN A 15 -9.33 5.73 2.94
CA ASN A 15 -7.91 6.10 2.97
C ASN A 15 -7.31 6.00 4.38
N VAL A 16 -7.34 4.79 4.92
CA VAL A 16 -6.78 4.43 6.22
C VAL A 16 -5.78 3.30 6.04
N ALA A 17 -4.72 3.34 6.84
CA ALA A 17 -3.67 2.34 6.82
C ALA A 17 -3.30 1.93 8.25
N PHE A 18 -2.89 0.67 8.38
CA PHE A 18 -2.42 0.09 9.63
C PHE A 18 -0.95 -0.29 9.48
N LYS A 19 -0.09 0.31 10.30
CA LYS A 19 1.37 0.09 10.28
C LYS A 19 1.80 -0.77 11.46
N TYR A 20 2.62 -1.77 11.17
CA TYR A 20 3.30 -2.64 12.12
C TYR A 20 4.79 -2.38 12.09
N GLY A 21 5.43 -2.35 13.27
CA GLY A 21 6.84 -1.98 13.40
C GLY A 21 7.06 -0.47 13.36
N ASN A 22 8.29 -0.05 13.68
CA ASN A 22 8.67 1.37 13.75
C ASN A 22 9.96 1.65 12.98
N HIS A 23 9.97 1.23 11.73
CA HIS A 23 11.06 1.45 10.78
C HIS A 23 10.65 2.43 9.69
N LYS A 24 11.65 3.07 9.08
CA LYS A 24 11.50 4.05 8.01
C LYS A 24 11.38 3.45 6.61
N THR A 25 11.70 2.16 6.45
CA THR A 25 11.44 1.42 5.22
C THR A 25 10.10 0.70 5.37
N HIS A 26 9.24 0.81 4.36
CA HIS A 26 7.86 0.33 4.44
C HIS A 26 7.55 -0.73 3.37
N ALA A 27 6.95 -1.86 3.75
CA ALA A 27 6.34 -2.79 2.81
C ALA A 27 4.83 -2.58 2.84
N ILE A 28 4.27 -2.07 1.74
CA ILE A 28 2.85 -1.74 1.61
C ILE A 28 2.12 -2.96 1.03
N MET A 29 1.26 -3.57 1.82
CA MET A 29 0.43 -4.70 1.43
C MET A 29 -0.95 -4.22 0.99
N ILE A 30 -1.30 -4.54 -0.25
CA ILE A 30 -2.61 -4.29 -0.86
C ILE A 30 -3.36 -5.62 -0.94
N GLY A 31 -4.50 -5.70 -0.25
CA GLY A 31 -5.39 -6.87 -0.25
C GLY A 31 -6.20 -7.00 -1.54
N GLY A 32 -6.99 -8.06 -1.64
CA GLY A 32 -7.99 -8.21 -2.69
C GLY A 32 -9.20 -7.29 -2.51
N LEU A 33 -10.07 -7.24 -3.52
CA LEU A 33 -11.25 -6.34 -3.55
C LEU A 33 -12.23 -6.56 -2.39
N THR A 34 -12.26 -7.76 -1.83
CA THR A 34 -13.12 -8.13 -0.69
C THR A 34 -12.38 -8.12 0.64
N ASP A 35 -11.08 -7.83 0.62
CA ASP A 35 -10.24 -7.94 1.79
C ASP A 35 -10.26 -6.66 2.62
N GLY A 36 -10.10 -6.88 3.92
CA GLY A 36 -9.84 -5.85 4.90
C GLY A 36 -8.50 -6.02 5.59
N PHE A 37 -8.30 -5.26 6.66
CA PHE A 37 -7.20 -5.53 7.58
C PHE A 37 -7.30 -6.95 8.12
N PHE A 38 -6.15 -7.61 8.24
CA PHE A 38 -6.04 -8.99 8.74
C PHE A 38 -6.77 -10.09 7.94
N ALA A 39 -7.26 -9.81 6.72
CA ALA A 39 -7.94 -10.83 5.90
C ALA A 39 -7.01 -12.01 5.53
N CYS A 40 -5.71 -11.74 5.37
CA CYS A 40 -4.72 -12.74 5.04
C CYS A 40 -4.06 -13.34 6.30
N GLY A 41 -4.17 -14.66 6.50
CA GLY A 41 -3.60 -15.36 7.66
C GLY A 41 -2.06 -15.26 7.77
N TYR A 42 -1.38 -14.87 6.70
CA TYR A 42 0.08 -14.69 6.69
C TYR A 42 0.55 -13.28 7.12
N VAL A 43 -0.36 -12.35 7.44
CA VAL A 43 0.01 -10.97 7.81
C VAL A 43 0.88 -10.93 9.07
N GLU A 44 0.52 -11.69 10.10
CA GLU A 44 1.30 -11.76 11.34
C GLU A 44 2.71 -12.34 11.11
N PRO A 45 2.90 -13.53 10.50
CA PRO A 45 4.25 -14.04 10.24
C PRO A 45 5.04 -13.14 9.28
N LEU A 46 4.39 -12.52 8.28
CA LEU A 46 5.03 -11.56 7.38
C LEU A 46 5.53 -10.32 8.13
N SER A 47 4.71 -9.73 8.99
CA SER A 47 5.09 -8.57 9.80
C SER A 47 6.31 -8.86 10.66
N ARG A 48 6.36 -10.02 11.32
CA ARG A 48 7.52 -10.42 12.14
C ARG A 48 8.78 -10.63 11.30
N ALA A 49 8.65 -11.22 10.12
CA ALA A 49 9.78 -11.43 9.22
C ALA A 49 10.36 -10.10 8.72
N LEU A 50 9.49 -9.17 8.32
CA LEU A 50 9.91 -7.83 7.86
C LEU A 50 10.53 -7.00 8.98
N ASP A 51 9.98 -7.07 10.19
CA ASP A 51 10.50 -6.36 11.36
C ASP A 51 11.94 -6.77 11.68
N ALA A 52 12.26 -8.06 11.57
CA ALA A 52 13.63 -8.58 11.72
C ALA A 52 14.62 -8.04 10.67
N HIS A 53 14.11 -7.51 9.55
CA HIS A 53 14.88 -6.87 8.49
C HIS A 53 14.83 -5.33 8.53
N GLY A 54 14.24 -4.73 9.58
CA GLY A 54 14.11 -3.28 9.69
C GLY A 54 13.10 -2.69 8.71
N ILE A 55 12.05 -3.44 8.37
CA ILE A 55 10.99 -3.02 7.46
C ILE A 55 9.64 -3.04 8.20
N SER A 56 8.93 -1.91 8.18
CA SER A 56 7.57 -1.82 8.71
C SER A 56 6.57 -2.38 7.70
N LEU A 57 5.66 -3.26 8.13
CA LEU A 57 4.54 -3.67 7.28
C LEU A 57 3.43 -2.62 7.37
N VAL A 58 2.89 -2.20 6.23
CA VAL A 58 1.76 -1.27 6.16
C VAL A 58 0.64 -1.95 5.38
N GLN A 59 -0.50 -2.20 6.00
CA GLN A 59 -1.71 -2.58 5.28
C GLN A 59 -2.51 -1.34 4.96
N THR A 60 -3.11 -1.27 3.79
CA THR A 60 -4.01 -0.17 3.43
C THR A 60 -5.36 -0.69 2.96
N LEU A 61 -6.39 0.09 3.20
CA LEU A 61 -7.65 -0.01 2.48
C LEU A 61 -7.64 1.01 1.36
N LEU A 62 -8.30 0.67 0.26
CA LEU A 62 -8.53 1.54 -0.90
C LEU A 62 -10.05 1.68 -1.07
N SER A 63 -10.49 2.62 -1.91
CA SER A 63 -11.92 2.78 -2.17
C SER A 63 -12.55 1.53 -2.77
N SER A 64 -11.79 0.66 -3.44
CA SER A 64 -12.27 -0.64 -3.93
C SER A 64 -12.40 -1.71 -2.84
N SER A 65 -11.75 -1.54 -1.68
CA SER A 65 -11.82 -2.50 -0.58
C SER A 65 -13.25 -2.67 -0.07
N TYR A 66 -13.65 -3.93 0.16
CA TYR A 66 -14.99 -4.38 0.57
C TYR A 66 -16.12 -4.17 -0.45
N LEU A 67 -15.90 -3.44 -1.54
CA LEU A 67 -16.94 -3.08 -2.50
C LEU A 67 -16.99 -4.01 -3.72
N GLY A 68 -15.97 -4.85 -3.92
CA GLY A 68 -15.91 -5.75 -5.07
C GLY A 68 -15.64 -5.02 -6.38
N TYR A 69 -15.67 -5.78 -7.49
CA TYR A 69 -15.34 -5.26 -8.82
C TYR A 69 -16.38 -4.25 -9.35
N GLY A 70 -15.93 -3.25 -10.11
CA GLY A 70 -16.78 -2.33 -10.86
C GLY A 70 -17.30 -1.12 -10.08
N THR A 71 -16.83 -0.91 -8.84
CA THR A 71 -17.25 0.19 -7.97
C THR A 71 -16.36 1.42 -8.07
N VAL A 72 -15.07 1.21 -8.31
CA VAL A 72 -14.07 2.25 -8.61
C VAL A 72 -13.10 1.75 -9.71
N THR A 73 -12.28 2.65 -10.23
CA THR A 73 -11.30 2.33 -11.29
C THR A 73 -9.92 2.02 -10.70
N LEU A 74 -9.13 1.21 -11.39
CA LEU A 74 -7.72 0.95 -11.02
C LEU A 74 -6.88 2.24 -10.97
N ASP A 75 -7.22 3.26 -11.77
CA ASP A 75 -6.55 4.56 -11.73
C ASP A 75 -6.81 5.32 -10.43
N GLN A 76 -8.03 5.19 -9.92
CA GLN A 76 -8.38 5.77 -8.64
C GLN A 76 -7.65 5.07 -7.50
N ASP A 77 -7.61 3.74 -7.50
CA ASP A 77 -6.85 2.95 -6.51
C ASP A 77 -5.35 3.29 -6.58
N ALA A 78 -4.81 3.46 -7.79
CA ALA A 78 -3.42 3.89 -7.99
C ALA A 78 -3.16 5.32 -7.47
N ALA A 79 -4.11 6.26 -7.64
CA ALA A 79 -4.00 7.60 -7.06
C ALA A 79 -4.08 7.59 -5.53
N GLU A 80 -4.91 6.73 -4.95
CA GLU A 80 -4.98 6.57 -3.50
C GLU A 80 -3.70 5.94 -2.93
N LEU A 81 -3.09 4.98 -3.65
CA LEU A 81 -1.78 4.44 -3.30
C LEU A 81 -0.67 5.48 -3.40
N ARG A 82 -0.72 6.36 -4.41
CA ARG A 82 0.18 7.53 -4.51
C ARG A 82 0.07 8.39 -3.25
N ASP A 83 -1.15 8.74 -2.84
CA ASP A 83 -1.37 9.57 -1.66
C ASP A 83 -0.81 8.90 -0.39
N LEU A 84 -0.96 7.59 -0.25
CA LEU A 84 -0.34 6.83 0.85
C LEU A 84 1.20 6.88 0.80
N VAL A 85 1.80 6.65 -0.37
CA VAL A 85 3.27 6.69 -0.52
C VAL A 85 3.81 8.08 -0.21
N THR A 86 3.14 9.13 -0.68
CA THR A 86 3.48 10.52 -0.35
C THR A 86 3.38 10.75 1.15
N PHE A 87 2.27 10.36 1.77
CA PHE A 87 2.08 10.48 3.22
C PHE A 87 3.20 9.77 4.02
N LEU A 88 3.53 8.52 3.68
CA LEU A 88 4.57 7.76 4.38
C LEU A 88 5.97 8.38 4.25
N ARG A 89 6.23 9.14 3.17
CA ARG A 89 7.52 9.79 2.92
C ARG A 89 7.61 11.16 3.57
N GLU A 90 6.53 11.94 3.52
CA GLU A 90 6.53 13.36 3.93
C GLU A 90 6.15 13.54 5.41
N ASP A 91 5.35 12.65 5.99
CA ASP A 91 4.98 12.72 7.39
C ASP A 91 6.19 12.43 8.30
N GLU A 92 6.50 13.35 9.20
CA GLU A 92 7.66 13.27 10.09
C GLU A 92 7.62 12.03 11.01
N ALA A 93 6.44 11.57 11.42
CA ALA A 93 6.29 10.40 12.28
C ALA A 93 6.47 9.09 11.49
N MET A 94 6.26 9.12 10.18
CA MET A 94 6.52 7.98 9.30
C MET A 94 7.98 7.92 8.84
N GLY A 95 8.57 9.08 8.50
CA GLY A 95 9.99 9.24 8.19
C GLY A 95 10.46 8.36 7.02
N GLY A 96 9.61 8.12 6.02
CA GLY A 96 9.82 7.11 4.98
C GLY A 96 11.06 7.32 4.11
N GLU A 97 12.00 6.37 4.18
CA GLU A 97 13.24 6.37 3.38
C GLU A 97 13.10 5.54 2.09
N GLY A 98 12.18 4.57 2.07
CA GLY A 98 11.92 3.72 0.92
C GLY A 98 10.69 2.84 1.12
N TYR A 99 10.18 2.29 0.02
CA TYR A 99 9.02 1.40 0.09
C TYR A 99 9.03 0.26 -0.94
N ALA A 100 8.37 -0.83 -0.58
CA ALA A 100 8.04 -1.95 -1.45
C ALA A 100 6.52 -2.14 -1.53
N LEU A 101 6.05 -2.76 -2.60
CA LEU A 101 4.64 -3.12 -2.78
C LEU A 101 4.46 -4.64 -2.70
N ILE A 102 3.40 -5.07 -2.03
CA ILE A 102 2.99 -6.48 -1.92
C ILE A 102 1.52 -6.55 -2.33
N GLY A 103 1.25 -7.03 -3.54
CA GLY A 103 -0.10 -7.25 -4.03
C GLY A 103 -0.58 -8.66 -3.69
N HIS A 104 -1.69 -8.77 -2.97
CA HIS A 104 -2.37 -10.03 -2.70
C HIS A 104 -3.61 -10.17 -3.58
N SER A 105 -3.77 -11.33 -4.23
CA SER A 105 -4.93 -11.61 -5.07
C SER A 105 -5.14 -10.47 -6.10
N THR A 106 -6.32 -9.86 -6.16
CA THR A 106 -6.61 -8.73 -7.06
C THR A 106 -5.81 -7.47 -6.75
N GLY A 107 -5.28 -7.29 -5.54
CA GLY A 107 -4.37 -6.18 -5.19
C GLY A 107 -3.04 -6.19 -5.99
N THR A 108 -2.75 -7.31 -6.65
CA THR A 108 -1.72 -7.41 -7.69
C THR A 108 -1.96 -6.41 -8.83
N GLN A 109 -3.22 -6.20 -9.22
CA GLN A 109 -3.59 -5.30 -10.31
C GLN A 109 -3.30 -3.84 -9.94
N ASP A 110 -3.55 -3.47 -8.68
CA ASP A 110 -3.28 -2.12 -8.16
C ASP A 110 -1.77 -1.85 -8.13
N CYS A 111 -0.96 -2.81 -7.71
CA CYS A 111 0.50 -2.71 -7.76
C CYS A 111 1.00 -2.45 -9.19
N VAL A 112 0.52 -3.24 -10.16
CA VAL A 112 0.90 -3.10 -11.56
C VAL A 112 0.43 -1.75 -12.12
N ARG A 113 -0.80 -1.34 -11.81
CA ARG A 113 -1.35 -0.06 -12.27
C ARG A 113 -0.56 1.11 -11.70
N PHE A 114 -0.29 1.10 -10.41
CA PHE A 114 0.49 2.13 -9.73
C PHE A 114 1.88 2.28 -10.34
N VAL A 115 2.63 1.18 -10.48
CA VAL A 115 3.99 1.22 -11.04
C VAL A 115 3.97 1.71 -12.49
N ARG A 116 3.00 1.23 -13.30
CA ARG A 116 2.84 1.69 -14.68
C ARG A 116 2.62 3.21 -14.75
N ASN A 117 1.74 3.73 -13.90
CA ASN A 117 1.41 5.15 -13.87
C ASN A 117 2.61 5.98 -13.36
N ALA A 118 3.32 5.52 -12.34
CA ALA A 118 4.52 6.16 -11.82
C ALA A 118 5.66 6.22 -12.87
N VAL A 119 5.93 5.12 -13.58
CA VAL A 119 6.97 5.07 -14.62
C VAL A 119 6.62 5.98 -15.82
N ARG A 120 5.33 6.17 -16.11
CA ARG A 120 4.87 7.05 -17.19
C ARG A 120 4.81 8.52 -16.82
N GLY A 121 5.00 8.86 -15.54
CA GLY A 121 4.81 10.22 -15.04
C GLY A 121 3.34 10.63 -15.00
N ASP A 122 2.40 9.67 -14.99
CA ASP A 122 0.96 9.94 -14.95
C ASP A 122 0.55 10.64 -13.63
N PHE A 123 1.42 10.61 -12.60
CA PHE A 123 1.23 11.30 -11.33
C PHE A 123 1.89 12.68 -11.23
N ASP A 124 2.81 13.02 -12.15
CA ASP A 124 3.72 14.16 -12.00
C ASP A 124 2.99 15.51 -12.07
N GLY A 125 1.83 15.56 -12.74
CA GLY A 125 0.98 16.75 -12.82
C GLY A 125 0.27 17.12 -11.52
N ASP A 126 0.12 16.19 -10.58
CA ASP A 126 -0.62 16.40 -9.33
C ASP A 126 0.30 16.73 -8.14
N SER A 127 1.59 16.39 -8.21
CA SER A 127 2.50 16.39 -7.04
C SER A 127 3.78 17.23 -7.22
N GLY A 128 3.97 17.87 -8.39
CA GLY A 128 5.09 18.79 -8.63
C GLY A 128 6.47 18.14 -8.75
N GLY A 129 6.56 16.81 -8.78
CA GLY A 129 7.80 16.05 -8.92
C GLY A 129 7.56 14.58 -9.25
N ALA A 130 8.59 13.91 -9.78
CA ALA A 130 8.51 12.51 -10.21
C ALA A 130 8.20 11.57 -9.04
N MET A 131 7.24 10.67 -9.23
CA MET A 131 6.90 9.67 -8.22
C MET A 131 8.08 8.73 -7.95
N ALA A 132 8.49 8.60 -6.68
CA ALA A 132 9.53 7.64 -6.31
C ALA A 132 9.03 6.22 -6.57
N LEU A 133 9.82 5.40 -7.24
CA LEU A 133 9.47 4.01 -7.54
C LEU A 133 9.72 3.09 -6.32
N PRO A 134 8.94 2.01 -6.16
CA PRO A 134 9.22 1.03 -5.12
C PRO A 134 10.54 0.30 -5.42
N PHE A 135 11.30 -0.04 -4.38
CA PHE A 135 12.53 -0.83 -4.56
C PHE A 135 12.25 -2.31 -4.86
N ALA A 136 11.05 -2.79 -4.53
CA ALA A 136 10.59 -4.14 -4.83
C ALA A 136 9.06 -4.18 -4.99
N VAL A 137 8.60 -5.09 -5.85
CA VAL A 137 7.18 -5.37 -6.06
C VAL A 137 6.97 -6.88 -6.01
N VAL A 138 6.17 -7.35 -5.06
CA VAL A 138 5.83 -8.76 -4.87
C VAL A 138 4.37 -8.95 -5.29
N LEU A 139 4.15 -9.84 -6.26
CA LEU A 139 2.84 -10.10 -6.84
C LEU A 139 2.40 -11.52 -6.48
N GLN A 140 1.50 -11.65 -5.50
CA GLN A 140 0.87 -12.92 -5.16
C GLN A 140 -0.49 -12.99 -5.84
N ALA A 141 -0.46 -13.23 -7.16
CA ALA A 141 -1.66 -13.37 -7.97
C ALA A 141 -2.52 -14.55 -7.48
N PRO A 142 -3.85 -14.51 -7.70
CA PRO A 142 -4.72 -15.64 -7.39
C PRO A 142 -4.27 -16.85 -8.21
N VAL A 143 -4.18 -18.01 -7.55
CA VAL A 143 -4.01 -19.29 -8.24
C VAL A 143 -5.40 -19.80 -8.63
N SER A 144 -5.58 -20.05 -9.93
CA SER A 144 -6.80 -20.63 -10.51
C SER A 144 -6.89 -22.13 -10.23
#